data_AF-A0A849UZY7-F1
#
_entry.id   AF-A0A849UZY7-F1
#
_cell.length_a   1.000
_cell.length_b   1.000
_cell.length_c   1.000
_cell.angle_alpha   90.00
_cell.angle_beta   90.00
_cell.angle_gamma   90.00
#
_symmetry.space_group_name_H-M   'P 1'
#
loop_
_entity.id
_entity.type
_entity.pdbx_description
1 polymer ?
#
loop_
_entity_poly.entity_id
_entity_poly.type
_entity_poly.pdbx_seq_one_letter_code
_entity_poly.pdbx_strand_id
1 'polypeptide(L)' 'MTQNLSNNAIIYATLALNSEIALQSEYVESSDVPEDERENEEGILDDLQQAFMEFVDLYKIRCKSDKELPSIDELLNSQL' A
#
# COMPACT_ATOMS: atom_id res chain seq x y z
N MET A 1 9.41 -16.81 6.38
CA MET A 1 10.32 -16.51 5.26
C MET A 1 10.76 -15.06 5.38
N THR A 2 11.83 -14.76 6.09
CA THR A 2 12.40 -13.41 6.13
C THR A 2 13.32 -13.24 4.93
N GLN A 3 12.72 -13.07 3.74
CA GLN A 3 13.49 -12.56 2.62
C GLN A 3 13.95 -11.16 3.01
N ASN A 4 15.27 -10.91 3.00
CA ASN A 4 15.83 -9.60 3.29
C ASN A 4 15.49 -8.64 2.14
N LEU A 5 14.25 -8.15 2.10
CA LEU A 5 13.84 -7.08 1.20
C LEU A 5 14.69 -5.84 1.50
N SER A 6 15.20 -5.21 0.44
CA SER A 6 15.91 -3.94 0.55
C SER A 6 14.95 -2.82 0.95
N ASN A 7 15.47 -1.74 1.56
CA ASN A 7 14.67 -0.57 1.89
C ASN A 7 13.95 -0.01 0.64
N ASN A 8 14.64 0.03 -0.49
CA ASN A 8 14.06 0.46 -1.77
C ASN A 8 12.90 -0.45 -2.22
N ALA A 9 13.03 -1.77 -2.09
CA ALA A 9 11.94 -2.68 -2.45
C ALA A 9 10.70 -2.46 -1.57
N ILE A 10 10.90 -2.21 -0.28
CA ILE A 10 9.80 -1.88 0.64
C ILE A 10 9.17 -0.54 0.26
N ILE A 11 9.98 0.49 -0.01
CA ILE A 11 9.51 1.81 -0.45
C ILE A 11 8.64 1.70 -1.70
N TYR A 12 9.15 1.06 -2.76
CA TYR A 12 8.41 0.93 -4.01
C TYR A 12 7.13 0.11 -3.84
N ALA A 13 7.17 -0.96 -3.04
CA ALA A 13 5.96 -1.75 -2.75
C ALA A 13 4.91 -0.94 -1.99
N THR A 14 5.32 -0.19 -0.96
CA THR A 14 4.41 0.68 -0.18
C THR A 14 3.77 1.75 -1.07
N LEU A 15 4.55 2.41 -1.93
CA LEU A 15 4.04 3.43 -2.85
C LEU A 15 3.10 2.83 -3.91
N ALA A 16 3.45 1.67 -4.46
CA ALA A 16 2.61 0.97 -5.44
C ALA A 16 1.28 0.56 -4.81
N LEU A 17 1.29 -0.04 -3.61
CA LEU A 17 0.07 -0.40 -2.89
C LEU A 17 -0.80 0.81 -2.58
N ASN A 18 -0.21 1.95 -2.16
CA ASN A 18 -0.96 3.17 -1.92
C ASN A 18 -1.66 3.68 -3.20
N SER A 19 -0.99 3.62 -4.35
CA SER A 19 -1.59 3.97 -5.64
C SER A 19 -2.68 3.00 -6.06
N GLU A 20 -2.46 1.70 -5.87
CA GLU A 20 -3.42 0.65 -6.25
C GLU A 20 -4.69 0.73 -5.41
N ILE A 21 -4.56 0.96 -4.09
CA ILE A 21 -5.71 1.19 -3.19
C ILE A 21 -6.53 2.37 -3.67
N ALA A 22 -5.90 3.48 -4.08
CA ALA A 22 -6.62 4.64 -4.58
C ALA A 22 -7.41 4.32 -5.86
N LEU A 23 -6.80 3.59 -6.80
CA LEU A 23 -7.45 3.16 -8.04
C LEU A 23 -8.60 2.18 -7.78
N GLN A 24 -8.38 1.17 -6.93
CA GLN A 24 -9.39 0.18 -6.59
C GLN A 24 -10.55 0.81 -5.81
N SER A 25 -10.28 1.75 -4.91
CA SER A 25 -11.32 2.49 -4.20
C SER A 25 -12.16 3.32 -5.17
N GLU A 26 -11.54 4.03 -6.11
CA GLU A 26 -12.25 4.77 -7.15
C GLU A 26 -13.10 3.84 -8.04
N TYR A 27 -12.57 2.67 -8.39
CA TYR A 27 -13.31 1.66 -9.15
C TYR A 27 -14.52 1.16 -8.36
N VAL A 28 -14.34 0.71 -7.12
CA VAL A 28 -15.43 0.24 -6.24
C VAL A 28 -16.51 1.30 -6.04
N GLU A 29 -16.13 2.57 -5.87
CA GLU A 29 -17.07 3.69 -5.72
C GLU A 29 -17.78 4.08 -7.03
N SER A 30 -17.24 3.67 -8.18
CA SER A 30 -17.84 3.94 -9.48
C SER A 30 -19.13 3.14 -9.71
N SER A 31 -19.96 3.67 -10.61
CA SER A 31 -21.12 2.93 -11.15
C SER A 31 -20.73 1.83 -12.15
N ASP A 32 -19.44 1.70 -12.48
CA ASP A 32 -18.96 0.80 -13.51
C ASP A 32 -18.79 -0.64 -12.99
N VAL A 33 -18.83 -0.85 -11.68
CA VAL A 33 -18.75 -2.17 -11.05
C VAL A 33 -20.11 -2.88 -11.13
N PRO A 34 -20.19 -4.02 -11.82
CA PRO A 34 -21.39 -4.87 -11.82
C PRO A 34 -21.79 -5.27 -10.39
N GLU A 35 -23.10 -5.31 -10.10
CA GLU A 35 -23.59 -5.64 -8.75
C GLU A 35 -23.12 -7.02 -8.27
N ASP A 36 -22.96 -7.98 -9.18
CA ASP A 36 -22.50 -9.34 -8.91
C ASP A 36 -20.98 -9.45 -8.70
N GLU A 37 -20.21 -8.43 -9.08
CA GLU A 37 -18.76 -8.36 -8.86
C GLU A 37 -18.38 -7.50 -7.66
N ARG A 38 -19.29 -6.63 -7.19
CA ARG A 38 -19.03 -5.65 -6.12
C ARG A 38 -18.46 -6.24 -4.83
N GLU A 39 -19.05 -7.33 -4.32
CA GLU A 39 -18.56 -7.99 -3.11
C GLU A 39 -17.12 -8.50 -3.28
N ASN A 40 -16.77 -8.99 -4.47
CA ASN A 40 -15.42 -9.44 -4.78
C ASN A 40 -14.44 -8.27 -4.88
N GLU A 41 -14.82 -7.18 -5.56
CA GLU A 41 -13.98 -5.99 -5.70
C GLU A 41 -13.73 -5.29 -4.34
N GLU A 42 -14.72 -5.28 -3.45
CA GLU A 42 -14.58 -4.83 -2.07
C GLU A 42 -13.63 -5.73 -1.28
N GLY A 43 -13.70 -7.06 -1.45
CA GLY A 43 -12.76 -8.00 -0.84
C GLY A 43 -11.32 -7.81 -1.31
N ILE A 44 -11.11 -7.51 -2.61
CA ILE A 44 -9.79 -7.17 -3.14
C ILE A 44 -9.26 -5.89 -2.51
N LEU A 45 -10.11 -4.86 -2.35
CA LEU A 45 -9.73 -3.62 -1.70
C LEU A 45 -9.30 -3.85 -0.24
N ASP A 46 -10.03 -4.67 0.50
CA ASP A 46 -9.69 -5.03 1.88
C ASP A 46 -8.33 -5.74 1.96
N ASP A 47 -8.07 -6.70 1.07
CA ASP A 47 -6.80 -7.41 0.99
C ASP A 47 -5.62 -6.46 0.66
N LEU A 48 -5.83 -5.51 -0.27
CA LEU A 48 -4.84 -4.50 -0.61
C LEU A 48 -4.53 -3.58 0.57
N GLN A 49 -5.56 -3.12 1.28
CA GLN A 49 -5.41 -2.29 2.48
C GLN A 49 -4.67 -3.04 3.59
N GLN A 50 -5.00 -4.32 3.81
CA GLN A 50 -4.27 -5.13 4.78
C GLN A 50 -2.79 -5.26 4.39
N ALA A 51 -2.50 -5.60 3.13
CA ALA A 51 -1.13 -5.70 2.65
C ALA A 51 -0.37 -4.38 2.83
N PHE A 52 -0.99 -3.24 2.51
CA PHE A 52 -0.39 -1.94 2.71
C PHE A 52 -0.01 -1.68 4.17
N MET A 53 -0.90 -2.01 5.12
CA MET A 53 -0.62 -1.85 6.55
C MET A 53 0.58 -2.71 7.00
N GLU A 54 0.70 -3.94 6.50
CA GLU A 54 1.85 -4.80 6.79
C GLU A 54 3.17 -4.20 6.26
N PHE A 55 3.15 -3.63 5.05
CA PHE A 55 4.31 -2.96 4.46
C PHE A 55 4.67 -1.65 5.17
N VAL A 56 3.67 -0.87 5.61
CA VAL A 56 3.87 0.33 6.42
C VAL A 56 4.53 -0.02 7.75
N ASP A 57 4.09 -1.09 8.42
CA ASP A 57 4.68 -1.52 9.68
C ASP A 57 6.11 -2.04 9.48
N LEU A 58 6.38 -2.77 8.41
CA LEU A 58 7.73 -3.17 8.03
C LEU A 58 8.62 -1.95 7.76
N TYR A 59 8.12 -0.95 7.05
CA TYR A 59 8.84 0.30 6.77
C TYR A 59 9.15 1.08 8.05
N LYS A 60 8.18 1.22 8.96
CA LYS A 60 8.39 1.85 10.27
C LYS A 60 9.48 1.16 11.09
N ILE A 61 9.59 -0.17 11.00
CA ILE A 61 10.70 -0.91 11.62
C ILE A 61 12.04 -0.52 10.98
N ARG A 62 12.10 -0.38 9.64
CA ARG A 62 13.31 0.07 8.93
C ARG A 62 13.73 1.48 9.33
N CYS A 63 12.80 2.46 9.43
CA CYS A 63 13.11 3.83 9.89
C CYS A 63 13.66 3.89 11.32
N LYS A 64 13.40 2.86 12.15
CA LYS A 64 14.02 2.77 13.48
C LYS A 64 15.50 2.41 13.37
N SER A 65 15.86 1.54 12.43
CA SER A 65 17.22 1.05 12.19
C SER A 65 18.05 1.95 11.28
N ASP A 66 17.41 2.65 10.35
CA ASP A 66 18.03 3.53 9.37
C ASP A 66 17.37 4.91 9.45
N LYS A 67 18.15 5.91 9.90
CA LYS A 67 17.68 7.28 10.14
C LYS A 67 17.74 8.17 8.91
N GLU A 68 18.31 7.68 7.81
CA GLU A 68 18.34 8.41 6.53
C GLU A 68 17.04 8.21 5.74
N LEU A 69 16.22 7.23 6.10
CA LEU A 69 14.91 7.01 5.49
C LEU A 69 13.91 8.09 5.88
N PRO A 70 13.09 8.59 4.93
CA PRO A 70 12.02 9.53 5.25
C PRO A 70 10.98 8.88 6.15
N SER A 71 10.24 9.69 6.90
CA SER A 71 9.07 9.22 7.64
C SER A 71 8.01 8.67 6.67
N ILE A 72 7.09 7.85 7.18
CA ILE A 72 6.01 7.30 6.33
C ILE A 72 5.14 8.42 5.75
N ASP A 73 4.87 9.47 6.52
CA ASP A 73 4.06 10.60 6.06
C ASP A 73 4.78 11.37 4.94
N GLU A 74 6.09 11.60 5.08
CA GLU A 74 6.90 12.18 4.00
C GLU A 74 6.93 11.28 2.77
N LEU A 75 7.03 9.96 2.95
CA LEU A 75 7.06 9.02 1.84
C LEU A 75 5.75 9.04 1.04
N LEU A 76 4.61 9.01 1.72
CA LEU A 76 3.29 8.94 1.07
C LEU A 76 2.81 10.28 0.52
N ASN A 77 3.30 11.40 1.06
CA ASN A 77 2.96 12.75 0.59
C ASN A 77 4.05 13.37 -0.30
N SER A 78 5.19 12.70 -0.47
CA SER A 78 6.19 13.11 -1.45
C SER A 78 5.59 12.94 -2.85
N GLN A 79 5.30 14.05 -3.51
CA GLN A 79 5.13 14.03 -4.96
C GLN A 79 6.44 13.49 -5.56
N LEU A 80 6.39 12.31 -6.15
CA LEU A 80 7.47 11.79 -6.99
C LEU A 80 7.73 12.72 -8.17
#